data_AF-A0A5B8JDG0-F1
#
_entry.id   AF-A0A5B8JDG0-F1
#
_cell.length_a   1.000
_cell.length_b   1.000
_cell.length_c   1.000
_cell.angle_alpha   90.00
_cell.angle_beta   90.00
_cell.angle_gamma   90.00
#
_symmetry.space_group_name_H-M   'P 1'
#
loop_
_entity.id
_entity.type
_entity.pdbx_description
1 polymer ?
#
loop_
_entity_poly.entity_id
_entity_poly.type
_entity_poly.pdbx_seq_one_letter_code
_entity_poly.pdbx_strand_id
1 'polypeptide(L)' 'MSPLQRESEAVVPSASVQSAAELNARIRELWADGRLPEERRGEYEALVLKWATTLEHIERAA' A
#
# COMPACT_ATOMS: atom_id res chain seq x y z
N MET A 1 -20.08 32.32 -10.01
CA MET A 1 -19.28 31.53 -10.97
C MET A 1 -18.06 31.03 -10.22
N SER A 2 -18.08 29.79 -9.72
CA SER A 2 -16.91 29.17 -9.09
C SER A 2 -16.81 27.72 -9.53
N PRO A 3 -15.81 27.35 -10.35
CA PRO A 3 -15.47 25.95 -10.58
C PRO A 3 -14.19 25.49 -9.86
N LEU A 4 -13.50 26.35 -9.09
CA LEU A 4 -12.17 26.04 -8.54
C LEU A 4 -12.15 25.19 -7.24
N GLN A 5 -13.26 24.55 -6.86
CA GLN A 5 -13.33 23.80 -5.58
C GLN A 5 -13.53 22.28 -5.71
N ARG A 6 -13.52 21.68 -6.92
CA ARG A 6 -13.76 20.24 -7.05
C ARG A 6 -12.51 19.37 -7.18
N GLU A 7 -11.32 19.95 -7.23
CA GLU A 7 -10.10 19.19 -7.54
C GLU A 7 -9.31 18.73 -6.31
N SER A 8 -9.73 19.08 -5.08
CA SER A 8 -8.87 18.90 -3.90
C SER A 8 -9.37 17.97 -2.79
N GLU A 9 -10.52 17.29 -2.91
CA GLU A 9 -11.13 16.68 -1.71
C GLU A 9 -11.30 15.15 -1.67
N ALA A 10 -10.84 14.35 -2.65
CA ALA A 10 -11.03 12.88 -2.55
C ALA A 10 -10.03 11.96 -3.30
N VAL A 11 -8.91 12.47 -3.82
CA VAL A 11 -7.99 11.62 -4.62
C VAL A 11 -7.08 10.71 -3.76
N VAL A 12 -6.93 11.04 -2.47
CA VAL A 12 -5.93 10.40 -1.60
C VAL A 12 -6.29 8.96 -1.17
N PRO A 13 -7.54 8.65 -0.74
CA PRO A 13 -7.88 7.29 -0.30
C PRO A 13 -7.71 6.27 -1.40
N SER A 14 -8.18 6.57 -2.62
CA SER A 14 -8.09 5.65 -3.76
C SER A 14 -6.65 5.35 -4.17
N ALA A 15 -5.78 6.36 -4.18
CA ALA A 15 -4.36 6.18 -4.51
C ALA A 15 -3.62 5.38 -3.42
N SER A 16 -3.91 5.62 -2.15
CA SER A 16 -3.34 4.84 -1.04
C SER A 16 -3.83 3.40 -1.04
N VAL A 17 -5.11 3.16 -1.32
CA VAL A 17 -5.68 1.81 -1.46
C VAL A 17 -5.02 1.05 -2.62
N GLN A 18 -4.84 1.68 -3.77
CA GLN A 18 -4.10 1.08 -4.89
C GLN A 18 -2.66 0.74 -4.48
N SER A 19 -1.96 1.68 -3.82
CA SER A 19 -0.59 1.46 -3.34
C SER A 19 -0.51 0.28 -2.36
N ALA A 20 -1.48 0.15 -1.45
CA ALA A 20 -1.55 -0.97 -0.52
C ALA A 20 -1.76 -2.31 -1.25
N ALA A 21 -2.59 -2.33 -2.30
CA ALA A 21 -2.81 -3.52 -3.12
C ALA A 21 -1.56 -3.95 -3.88
N GLU A 22 -0.81 -2.99 -4.46
CA GLU A 22 0.45 -3.24 -5.15
C GLU A 22 1.53 -3.78 -4.21
N LEU A 23 1.67 -3.20 -3.02
CA LEU A 23 2.60 -3.70 -2.00
C LEU A 23 2.26 -5.13 -1.56
N ASN A 24 0.98 -5.43 -1.37
CA ASN A 24 0.54 -6.79 -1.04
C ASN A 24 0.80 -7.79 -2.18
N ALA A 25 0.65 -7.37 -3.44
CA ALA A 25 1.01 -8.21 -4.59
C ALA A 25 2.52 -8.54 -4.59
N ARG A 26 3.37 -7.52 -4.37
CA ARG A 26 4.83 -7.69 -4.25
C ARG A 26 5.21 -8.60 -3.09
N ILE A 27 4.56 -8.45 -1.93
CA ILE A 27 4.76 -9.34 -0.77
C ILE A 27 4.47 -10.78 -1.18
N ARG A 28 3.35 -11.05 -1.87
CA ARG A 28 2.98 -12.40 -2.30
C ARG A 28 3.98 -13.00 -3.29
N GLU A 29 4.53 -12.21 -4.20
CA GLU A 29 5.56 -12.64 -5.16
C GLU A 29 6.86 -13.10 -4.47
N LEU A 30 7.15 -12.63 -3.25
CA LEU A 30 8.32 -13.09 -2.49
C LEU A 30 8.17 -14.54 -1.99
N TRP A 31 6.93 -15.03 -1.85
CA TRP A 31 6.66 -16.37 -1.37
C TRP A 31 6.68 -17.36 -2.54
N ALA A 32 7.68 -18.23 -2.55
CA ALA A 32 7.80 -19.33 -3.50
C ALA A 32 7.24 -20.62 -2.86
N ASP A 33 6.22 -21.23 -3.48
CA ASP A 33 5.59 -22.48 -3.01
C ASP A 33 5.17 -22.45 -1.52
N GLY A 34 4.65 -21.30 -1.07
CA GLY A 34 4.21 -21.12 0.32
C GLY A 34 5.34 -20.95 1.33
N ARG A 35 6.58 -20.72 0.87
CA ARG A 35 7.74 -20.42 1.72
C ARG A 35 8.39 -19.11 1.31
N LEU A 36 8.89 -18.39 2.31
CA LEU A 36 9.73 -17.21 2.11
C LEU A 36 11.20 -17.62 2.26
N PRO A 37 12.02 -17.53 1.20
CA PRO A 37 13.46 -17.78 1.29
C PRO A 37 14.12 -16.82 2.30
N GLU A 38 15.12 -17.29 3.03
CA GLU A 38 15.77 -16.50 4.09
C GLU A 38 16.45 -15.25 3.53
N GLU A 39 17.03 -15.36 2.33
CA GLU A 39 17.64 -14.25 1.60
C GLU A 39 16.64 -13.15 1.22
N ARG A 40 15.34 -13.46 1.17
CA ARG A 40 14.26 -12.50 0.88
C ARG A 40 13.58 -11.97 2.14
N ARG A 41 13.96 -12.45 3.34
CA ARG A 41 13.33 -12.03 4.62
C ARG A 41 13.39 -10.52 4.84
N GLY A 42 14.55 -9.91 4.61
CA GLY A 42 14.71 -8.46 4.78
C GLY A 42 13.84 -7.64 3.83
N GLU A 43 13.70 -8.07 2.56
CA GLU A 43 12.81 -7.41 1.60
C GLU A 43 11.34 -7.55 2.01
N TYR A 44 10.95 -8.73 2.47
CA TYR A 44 9.60 -8.99 2.99
C TYR A 44 9.27 -8.08 4.18
N GLU A 45 10.15 -7.99 5.18
CA GLU A 45 9.94 -7.16 6.36
C GLU A 45 9.76 -5.68 5.98
N ALA A 46 10.60 -5.17 5.07
CA ALA A 46 10.49 -3.81 4.58
C ALA A 46 9.16 -3.54 3.85
N LEU A 47 8.71 -4.48 3.01
CA LEU A 47 7.44 -4.36 2.30
C LEU A 47 6.23 -4.45 3.24
N VAL A 48 6.26 -5.35 4.24
CA VAL A 48 5.20 -5.47 5.24
C VAL A 48 5.07 -4.18 6.06
N LEU A 49 6.18 -3.60 6.50
CA LEU A 49 6.17 -2.33 7.22
C LEU A 49 5.57 -1.22 6.35
N LYS A 50 6.00 -1.11 5.09
CA LYS A 50 5.47 -0.10 4.16
C LYS A 50 3.97 -0.29 3.90
N TRP A 51 3.53 -1.53 3.76
CA TRP A 51 2.12 -1.87 3.58
C TRP A 51 1.28 -1.49 4.81
N ALA A 52 1.75 -1.84 6.01
CA ALA A 52 1.09 -1.49 7.28
C ALA A 52 0.93 0.02 7.44
N THR A 53 2.00 0.81 7.21
CA THR A 53 1.92 2.28 7.25
C THR A 53 0.92 2.83 6.23
N THR A 54 0.83 2.21 5.05
CA THR A 54 -0.14 2.63 4.03
C THR A 54 -1.57 2.35 4.48
N LEU A 55 -1.82 1.20 5.12
CA LEU A 55 -3.12 0.88 5.71
C LEU A 55 -3.50 1.86 6.82
N GLU A 56 -2.57 2.18 7.73
CA GLU A 56 -2.82 3.18 8.77
C GLU A 56 -3.21 4.55 8.17
N HIS A 57 -2.58 4.96 7.08
CA HIS A 57 -2.94 6.20 6.39
C HIS A 57 -4.32 6.14 5.75
N ILE A 58 -4.70 5.00 5.16
CA ILE A 58 -6.06 4.79 4.61
C ILE A 58 -7.09 4.88 5.73
N GLU A 59 -6.87 4.19 6.85
CA GLU A 59 -7.78 4.18 7.99
C GLU A 59 -7.97 5.57 8.61
N ARG A 60 -6.90 6.38 8.67
CA ARG A 60 -6.99 7.77 9.17
C ARG A 60 -7.66 8.74 8.20
N ALA A 61 -7.74 8.38 6.92
CA ALA A 61 -8.31 9.22 5.86
C ALA A 61 -9.74 8.82 5.46
N ALA A 62 -10.26 7.72 6.03
CA ALA A 62 -11.62 7.21 5.83
C ALA A 62 -12.60 7.79 6.86
#